data_AF-A0A960UX23-F1
#
_entry.id   AF-A0A960UX23-F1
#
_cell.length_a   1.000
_cell.length_b   1.000
_cell.length_c   1.000
_cell.angle_alpha   90.00
_cell.angle_beta   90.00
_cell.angle_gamma   90.00
#
_symmetry.space_group_name_H-M   'P 1'
#
loop_
_entity.id
_entity.type
_entity.pdbx_description
1 polymer ?
#
loop_
_entity_poly.entity_id
_entity_poly.type
_entity_poly.pdbx_seq_one_letter_code
_entity_poly.pdbx_strand_id
1 'polypeptide(L)'
;MKQAFINLLERTEFPLSFRVIFHDGEVYEHKGGRQLDGPSAYHRNNKTQDPAFTMHFKEPGALEDTLRRGSMGFGESYMDGDIDVHGDLQELQHLSEYLGVGGLHPGPLEIIKFYFRLIQTHPTRKRARSNIAHHYDLGNDFYSLWLDERMQYTCA
;
A
#
# COMPACT_ATOMS: atom_id res chain seq x y z
N MET A 1 19.00 -2.44 6.25
CA MET A 1 17.59 -2.05 6.02
C MET A 1 16.63 -3.13 6.45
N LYS A 2 16.78 -4.38 5.99
CA LYS A 2 16.00 -5.55 6.45
C LYS A 2 15.81 -5.62 7.98
N GLN A 3 16.89 -5.62 8.76
CA GLN A 3 16.78 -5.66 10.23
C GLN A 3 16.01 -4.46 10.82
N ALA A 4 16.18 -3.26 10.26
CA ALA A 4 15.43 -2.09 10.73
C ALA A 4 13.94 -2.22 10.44
N PHE A 5 13.58 -2.83 9.31
CA PHE A 5 12.20 -3.15 8.98
C PHE A 5 11.63 -4.25 9.88
N ILE A 6 12.38 -5.32 10.15
CA ILE A 6 11.96 -6.36 11.11
C ILE A 6 11.73 -5.74 12.49
N ASN A 7 12.66 -4.91 12.98
CA ASN A 7 12.49 -4.21 14.25
C ASN A 7 11.26 -3.28 14.27
N LEU A 8 10.86 -2.73 13.12
CA LEU A 8 9.64 -1.94 12.98
C LEU A 8 8.40 -2.85 13.07
N LEU A 9 8.42 -3.99 12.39
CA LEU A 9 7.35 -5.00 12.45
C LEU A 9 7.19 -5.56 13.86
N GLU A 10 8.27 -5.86 14.58
CA GLU A 10 8.22 -6.38 15.96
C GLU A 10 7.61 -5.39 16.97
N ARG A 11 7.58 -4.10 16.66
CA ARG A 11 6.96 -3.06 17.50
C ARG A 11 5.48 -2.88 17.22
N THR A 12 4.95 -3.54 16.19
CA THR A 12 3.54 -3.38 15.81
C THR A 12 2.63 -4.06 16.82
N GLU A 13 1.52 -3.41 17.14
CA GLU A 13 0.42 -4.00 17.91
C GLU A 13 -0.65 -4.60 16.99
N PHE A 14 -0.31 -4.84 15.71
CA PHE A 14 -1.23 -5.36 14.72
C PHE A 14 -1.84 -6.70 15.17
N PRO A 15 -3.18 -6.84 15.18
CA PRO A 15 -3.83 -7.95 15.89
C PRO A 15 -3.81 -9.28 15.14
N LEU A 16 -3.69 -9.25 13.81
CA LEU A 16 -3.76 -10.45 12.95
C LEU A 16 -2.37 -11.01 12.64
N SER A 17 -2.29 -12.31 12.39
CA SER A 17 -1.07 -12.94 11.90
C SER A 17 -0.75 -12.52 10.47
N PHE A 18 0.52 -12.30 10.18
CA PHE A 18 1.00 -12.07 8.82
C PHE A 18 2.40 -12.63 8.62
N ARG A 19 2.75 -12.86 7.35
CA ARG A 19 4.08 -13.32 6.95
C ARG A 19 4.74 -12.33 6.01
N VAL A 20 6.03 -12.11 6.18
CA VAL A 20 6.88 -11.40 5.23
C VAL A 20 7.98 -12.34 4.76
N ILE A 21 8.12 -12.49 3.44
CA ILE A 21 9.19 -13.23 2.80
C ILE A 21 10.12 -12.21 2.13
N PHE A 22 11.40 -12.27 2.43
CA PHE A 22 12.41 -11.41 1.83
C PHE A 22 13.04 -12.06 0.59
N HIS A 23 13.71 -11.26 -0.23
CA HIS A 23 14.28 -11.69 -1.52
C HIS A 23 15.35 -12.78 -1.37
N ASP A 24 15.97 -12.89 -0.20
CA ASP A 24 16.96 -13.90 0.15
C ASP A 24 16.34 -15.19 0.72
N GLY A 25 15.01 -15.27 0.77
CA GLY A 25 14.25 -16.40 1.28
C GLY A 25 14.07 -16.40 2.80
N GLU A 26 14.61 -15.41 3.52
CA GLU A 26 14.31 -15.27 4.93
C GLU A 26 12.82 -14.95 5.15
N VAL A 27 12.26 -15.53 6.21
CA VAL A 27 10.84 -15.39 6.53
C VAL A 27 10.71 -14.78 7.91
N TYR A 28 9.91 -13.72 7.99
CA TYR A 28 9.43 -13.15 9.24
C TYR A 28 7.96 -13.50 9.42
N GLU A 29 7.61 -14.04 10.58
CA GLU A 29 6.22 -14.35 10.93
C GLU A 29 5.82 -13.55 12.17
N HIS A 30 4.76 -12.76 12.01
CA HIS A 30 4.09 -12.11 13.13
C HIS A 30 2.91 -12.97 13.57
N LYS A 31 2.90 -13.38 14.84
CA LYS A 31 1.77 -14.09 15.43
C LYS A 31 0.83 -13.08 16.05
N GLY A 32 -0.32 -12.87 15.40
CA GLY A 32 -1.39 -12.06 15.93
C GLY A 32 -1.90 -12.61 17.27
N GLY A 33 -2.16 -11.71 18.22
CA GLY A 33 -2.63 -12.06 19.56
C GLY A 33 -4.14 -12.27 19.68
N ARG A 34 -4.92 -11.96 18.64
CA ARG A 34 -6.39 -12.00 18.71
C ARG A 34 -7.02 -12.31 17.35
N GLN A 35 -7.72 -13.43 17.27
CA GLN A 35 -8.72 -13.62 16.23
C GLN A 35 -9.84 -12.60 16.50
N LEU A 36 -10.07 -11.70 15.55
CA LEU A 36 -11.13 -10.72 15.67
C LEU A 36 -12.46 -11.42 15.36
N ASP A 37 -13.32 -11.54 16.36
CA ASP A 37 -14.66 -12.09 16.17
C ASP A 37 -15.58 -11.01 15.57
N GLY A 38 -15.88 -11.17 14.28
CA GLY A 38 -16.88 -10.38 13.55
C GLY A 38 -16.31 -9.20 12.75
N PRO A 39 -17.13 -8.60 11.86
CA PRO A 39 -16.73 -7.47 11.06
C PRO A 39 -16.50 -6.26 11.97
N SER A 40 -15.23 -5.95 12.25
CA SER A 40 -14.83 -4.61 12.69
C SER A 40 -15.09 -3.63 11.55
N ALA A 41 -15.22 -2.33 11.86
CA ALA A 41 -15.25 -1.27 10.84
C ALA A 41 -14.06 -1.36 9.86
N TYR A 42 -12.97 -1.97 10.31
CA TYR A 42 -11.74 -2.21 9.56
C TYR A 42 -11.67 -3.64 9.00
N HIS A 43 -11.90 -4.66 9.83
CA HIS A 43 -11.68 -6.07 9.45
C HIS A 43 -12.94 -6.71 8.87
N ARG A 44 -13.34 -6.25 7.67
CA ARG A 44 -14.62 -6.59 7.05
C ARG A 44 -14.68 -8.03 6.51
N ASN A 45 -13.53 -8.68 6.36
CA ASN A 45 -13.43 -10.00 5.73
C ASN A 45 -13.49 -11.12 6.78
N ASN A 46 -14.65 -11.76 6.90
CA ASN A 46 -14.92 -12.88 7.82
C ASN A 46 -14.23 -14.20 7.45
N LYS A 47 -13.25 -14.18 6.53
CA LYS A 47 -12.46 -15.37 6.17
C LYS A 47 -11.18 -15.35 7.00
N THR A 48 -11.16 -16.14 8.05
CA THR A 48 -9.96 -16.50 8.78
C THR A 48 -9.00 -17.26 7.87
N GLN A 49 -8.20 -16.51 7.11
CA GLN A 49 -6.97 -17.01 6.53
C GLN A 49 -5.86 -16.77 7.55
N ASP A 50 -5.13 -17.81 7.91
CA ASP A 50 -3.97 -17.72 8.79
C ASP A 50 -2.74 -18.19 8.00
N PRO A 51 -1.79 -17.28 7.65
CA PRO A 51 -1.78 -15.85 7.98
C PRO A 51 -2.84 -15.04 7.21
N ALA A 52 -3.23 -13.88 7.74
CA ALA A 52 -4.19 -12.98 7.09
C ALA A 52 -3.69 -12.49 5.72
N PHE A 53 -2.38 -12.24 5.62
CA PHE A 53 -1.69 -12.02 4.37
C PHE A 53 -0.24 -12.49 4.43
N THR A 54 0.33 -12.74 3.26
CA THR A 54 1.76 -12.95 3.02
C THR A 54 2.26 -11.91 2.04
N MET A 55 3.23 -11.10 2.46
CA MET A 55 3.94 -10.16 1.59
C MET A 55 5.30 -10.75 1.20
N HIS A 56 5.64 -10.72 -0.09
CA HIS A 56 6.88 -11.27 -0.60
C HIS A 56 7.64 -10.19 -1.37
N PHE A 57 8.77 -9.76 -0.82
CA PHE A 57 9.75 -8.95 -1.56
C PHE A 57 10.58 -9.89 -2.43
N LYS A 58 10.30 -9.95 -3.73
CA LYS A 58 11.02 -10.83 -4.67
C LYS A 58 12.37 -10.26 -5.04
N GLU A 59 12.47 -8.93 -5.16
CA GLU A 59 13.68 -8.24 -5.56
C GLU A 59 14.33 -7.47 -4.39
N PRO A 60 15.68 -7.39 -4.34
CA PRO A 60 16.40 -6.75 -3.24
C PRO A 60 16.13 -5.24 -3.11
N GLY A 61 15.85 -4.57 -4.23
CA GLY A 61 15.55 -3.14 -4.26
C GLY A 61 14.17 -2.78 -3.69
N ALA A 62 13.21 -3.70 -3.76
CA ALA A 62 11.81 -3.42 -3.44
C ALA A 62 11.58 -3.01 -1.98
N LEU A 63 12.32 -3.61 -1.04
CA LEU A 63 12.25 -3.25 0.36
C LEU A 63 12.83 -1.85 0.62
N GLU A 64 13.97 -1.54 0.02
CA GLU A 64 14.58 -0.21 0.13
C GLU A 64 13.64 0.86 -0.41
N ASP A 65 13.01 0.56 -1.55
CA ASP A 65 12.15 1.48 -2.23
C ASP A 65 10.86 1.77 -1.46
N THR A 66 10.27 0.71 -0.89
CA THR A 66 9.15 0.80 0.07
C THR A 66 9.51 1.66 1.29
N LEU A 67 10.68 1.45 1.89
CA LEU A 67 11.11 2.20 3.07
C LEU A 67 11.39 3.68 2.76
N ARG A 68 11.96 3.98 1.58
CA ARG A 68 12.34 5.35 1.19
C ARG A 68 11.18 6.17 0.66
N ARG A 69 10.29 5.55 -0.13
CA ARG A 69 9.21 6.24 -0.85
C ARG A 69 7.82 5.93 -0.28
N GLY A 70 7.75 5.16 0.80
CA GLY A 70 6.50 4.83 1.50
C GLY A 70 5.53 4.08 0.59
N SER A 71 4.25 4.47 0.65
CA SER A 71 3.17 3.86 -0.14
C SER A 71 3.40 3.94 -1.65
N MET A 72 4.08 4.97 -2.15
CA MET A 72 4.39 5.09 -3.59
C MET A 72 5.42 4.04 -4.03
N GLY A 73 6.49 3.86 -3.25
CA GLY A 73 7.50 2.84 -3.54
C GLY A 73 6.92 1.43 -3.47
N PHE A 74 6.13 1.17 -2.44
CA PHE A 74 5.39 -0.09 -2.32
C PHE A 74 4.47 -0.33 -3.52
N GLY A 75 3.65 0.66 -3.88
CA GLY A 75 2.67 0.53 -4.97
C GLY A 75 3.32 0.27 -6.32
N GLU A 76 4.39 1.00 -6.66
CA GLU A 76 5.13 0.78 -7.90
C GLU A 76 5.82 -0.59 -7.91
N SER A 77 6.52 -0.98 -6.84
CA SER A 77 7.14 -2.31 -6.75
C SER A 77 6.10 -3.45 -6.79
N TYR A 78 4.89 -3.25 -6.26
CA TYR A 78 3.80 -4.21 -6.39
C TYR A 78 3.29 -4.30 -7.84
N MET A 79 3.11 -3.17 -8.52
CA MET A 79 2.69 -3.13 -9.92
C MET A 79 3.72 -3.73 -10.88
N ASP A 80 5.02 -3.52 -10.60
CA ASP A 80 6.14 -4.07 -11.37
C ASP A 80 6.36 -5.57 -11.10
N GLY A 81 5.71 -6.12 -10.07
CA GLY A 81 5.79 -7.53 -9.68
C GLY A 81 6.98 -7.86 -8.77
N ASP A 82 7.76 -6.86 -8.35
CA ASP A 82 8.87 -6.97 -7.41
C ASP A 82 8.40 -7.27 -5.98
N ILE A 83 7.15 -6.90 -5.66
CA ILE A 83 6.43 -7.27 -4.44
C ILE A 83 5.20 -8.08 -4.84
N ASP A 84 4.95 -9.17 -4.12
CA ASP A 84 3.72 -9.94 -4.22
C ASP A 84 2.97 -9.94 -2.89
N VAL A 85 1.65 -9.99 -2.96
CA VAL A 85 0.78 -10.04 -1.79
C VAL A 85 -0.27 -11.12 -2.00
N HIS A 86 -0.27 -12.11 -1.12
CA HIS A 86 -1.29 -13.16 -1.07
C HIS A 86 -2.14 -12.99 0.19
N GLY A 87 -3.45 -13.22 0.08
CA GLY A 87 -4.39 -13.03 1.19
C GLY A 87 -5.04 -11.65 1.13
N ASP A 88 -5.34 -11.08 2.29
CA ASP A 88 -6.11 -9.84 2.36
C ASP A 88 -5.22 -8.59 2.25
N LEU A 89 -5.28 -7.93 1.09
CA LEU A 89 -4.54 -6.69 0.83
C LEU A 89 -5.06 -5.51 1.69
N GLN A 90 -6.33 -5.54 2.10
CA GLN A 90 -6.88 -4.51 2.98
C GLN A 90 -6.22 -4.59 4.37
N GLU A 91 -5.93 -5.80 4.85
CA GLU A 91 -5.22 -5.99 6.11
C GLU A 91 -3.76 -5.53 6.04
N LEU A 92 -3.11 -5.66 4.89
CA LEU A 92 -1.79 -5.04 4.66
C LEU A 92 -1.87 -3.52 4.72
N GLN A 93 -2.91 -2.92 4.15
CA GLN A 93 -3.14 -1.47 4.25
C GLN A 93 -3.34 -1.05 5.71
N HIS A 94 -4.11 -1.79 6.51
CA HIS A 94 -4.25 -1.51 7.94
C HIS A 94 -2.92 -1.66 8.70
N LEU A 95 -2.10 -2.67 8.40
CA LEU A 95 -0.76 -2.79 8.99
C LEU A 95 0.03 -1.49 8.77
N SER A 96 -0.08 -0.85 7.60
CA SER A 96 0.61 0.43 7.34
C SER A 96 0.20 1.54 8.32
N GLU A 97 -1.07 1.58 8.74
CA GLU A 97 -1.57 2.53 9.72
C GLU A 97 -0.98 2.26 11.11
N TYR A 98 -0.92 0.99 11.52
CA TYR A 98 -0.31 0.56 12.79
C TYR A 98 1.20 0.87 12.86
N LEU A 99 1.90 0.71 11.75
CA LEU A 99 3.32 1.04 11.65
C LEU A 99 3.58 2.55 11.57
N GLY A 100 2.54 3.38 11.53
CA GLY A 100 2.65 4.83 11.36
C GLY A 100 3.17 5.26 9.98
N VAL A 101 3.16 4.35 9.00
CA VAL A 101 3.54 4.61 7.60
C VAL A 101 2.34 4.94 6.72
N GLY A 102 1.11 4.63 7.17
CA GLY A 102 -0.14 4.96 6.48
C GLY A 102 -0.55 6.43 6.59
N GLY A 103 0.07 7.18 7.51
CA GLY A 103 -0.16 8.61 7.67
C GLY A 103 0.71 9.43 6.73
N LEU A 104 0.10 10.12 5.76
CA LEU A 104 0.67 11.30 5.12
C LEU A 104 0.81 12.43 6.18
N HIS A 105 1.73 12.27 7.13
CA HIS A 105 2.27 13.37 7.89
C HIS A 105 3.60 13.74 7.25
N PRO A 106 3.59 14.55 6.17
CA PRO A 106 4.84 15.00 5.58
C PRO A 106 5.66 15.67 6.70
N GLY A 107 6.85 15.14 6.94
CA GLY A 107 7.80 15.79 7.84
C GLY A 107 8.06 17.23 7.37
N PRO A 108 8.58 18.11 8.23
CA PRO A 108 8.81 19.52 7.88
C PRO A 108 9.57 19.72 6.57
N LEU A 109 10.50 18.81 6.27
CA LEU A 109 11.29 18.79 5.04
C LEU A 109 10.45 18.45 3.79
N GLU A 110 9.51 17.52 3.90
CA GLU A 110 8.63 17.11 2.79
C GLU A 110 7.58 18.20 2.49
N ILE A 111 7.11 18.92 3.51
CA ILE A 111 6.28 20.12 3.34
C ILE A 111 7.03 21.18 2.55
N ILE A 112 8.28 21.47 2.94
CA ILE A 112 9.13 22.45 2.24
C ILE A 112 9.36 22.03 0.78
N LYS A 113 9.72 20.75 0.54
CA LYS A 113 9.88 20.21 -0.81
C LYS A 113 8.58 20.32 -1.61
N PHE A 114 7.43 20.01 -1.02
CA PHE A 114 6.13 20.14 -1.65
C PHE A 114 5.85 21.58 -2.09
N TYR A 115 6.10 22.57 -1.22
CA TYR A 115 5.97 23.99 -1.56
C TYR A 115 6.91 24.39 -2.70
N PHE A 116 8.17 23.98 -2.67
CA PHE A 116 9.11 24.24 -3.77
C PHE A 116 8.68 23.58 -5.08
N ARG A 117 8.14 22.35 -5.01
CA ARG A 117 7.60 21.64 -6.18
C ARG A 117 6.43 22.41 -6.77
N LEU A 118 5.51 22.90 -5.93
CA LEU A 118 4.36 23.72 -6.32
C LEU A 118 4.78 24.96 -7.10
N ILE A 119 5.84 25.64 -6.64
CA ILE A 119 6.41 26.84 -7.28
C ILE A 119 7.09 26.48 -8.62
N GLN A 120 7.70 25.30 -8.73
CA GLN A 120 8.37 24.83 -9.95
C GLN A 120 7.42 24.21 -10.99
N THR A 121 6.22 23.79 -10.57
CA THR A 121 5.18 23.22 -11.43
C THR A 121 4.19 24.27 -11.89
N HIS A 122 4.63 25.23 -12.71
CA HIS A 122 3.68 26.05 -13.45
C HIS A 122 2.91 25.19 -14.48
N PRO A 123 1.56 25.18 -14.45
CA PRO A 123 0.76 24.42 -15.39
C PRO A 123 0.83 25.08 -16.77
N THR A 124 1.62 24.49 -17.68
CA THR A 124 1.65 24.88 -19.09
C THR A 124 0.88 23.87 -19.92
N ARG A 125 0.29 24.32 -21.04
CA ARG A 125 -0.43 23.42 -21.98
C ARG A 125 0.44 22.24 -22.44
N LYS A 126 1.76 22.46 -22.60
CA LYS A 126 2.71 21.41 -22.98
C LYS A 126 2.89 20.34 -21.88
N ARG A 127 3.05 20.75 -20.62
CA ARG A 127 3.11 19.81 -19.48
C ARG A 127 1.78 19.10 -19.24
N ALA A 128 0.66 19.83 -19.32
CA ALA A 128 -0.67 19.23 -19.20
C ALA A 128 -0.88 18.13 -20.25
N ARG A 129 -0.51 18.37 -21.52
CA ARG A 129 -0.58 17.35 -22.57
C ARG A 129 0.28 16.13 -22.28
N SER A 130 1.50 16.31 -21.75
CA SER A 130 2.37 15.20 -21.34
C SER A 130 1.77 14.41 -20.17
N ASN A 131 1.20 15.10 -19.17
CA ASN A 131 0.60 14.44 -18.01
C ASN A 131 -0.67 13.66 -18.38
N ILE A 132 -1.49 14.20 -19.29
CA ILE A 132 -2.72 13.56 -19.78
C ILE A 132 -2.38 12.32 -20.62
N ALA A 133 -1.26 12.31 -21.35
CA ALA A 133 -0.84 11.14 -22.13
C ALA A 133 -0.53 9.89 -21.27
N HIS A 134 -0.36 10.06 -19.95
CA HIS A 134 -0.19 8.98 -18.98
C HIS A 134 -1.49 8.61 -18.24
N HIS A 135 -2.61 9.26 -18.56
CA HIS A 135 -3.91 8.83 -18.03
C HIS A 135 -4.40 7.60 -18.78
N TYR A 136 -4.90 6.62 -18.03
CA TYR A 136 -5.50 5.43 -18.60
C TYR A 136 -6.75 5.79 -19.41
N ASP A 137 -6.87 5.25 -20.63
CA ASP A 137 -8.10 5.32 -21.43
C ASP A 137 -9.11 4.28 -20.91
N LEU A 138 -9.60 4.46 -19.68
CA LEU A 138 -10.66 3.62 -19.11
C LEU A 138 -12.02 4.28 -19.35
N GLY A 139 -12.83 3.67 -20.23
CA GLY A 139 -14.19 4.10 -20.56
C GLY A 139 -15.27 3.36 -19.78
N ASN A 140 -16.54 3.66 -20.09
CA ASN A 140 -17.70 3.03 -19.45
C ASN A 140 -17.69 1.50 -19.54
N ASP A 141 -17.11 0.93 -20.60
CA ASP A 141 -16.96 -0.51 -20.76
C ASP A 141 -16.24 -1.13 -19.56
N PHE A 142 -15.19 -0.49 -19.04
CA PHE A 142 -14.46 -0.95 -17.85
C PHE A 142 -15.31 -0.81 -16.57
N TYR A 143 -15.93 0.36 -16.36
CA TYR A 143 -16.70 0.64 -15.16
C TYR A 143 -17.96 -0.23 -15.04
N SER A 144 -18.59 -0.57 -16.17
CA SER A 144 -19.78 -1.40 -16.22
C SER A 144 -19.55 -2.84 -15.72
N LEU A 145 -18.30 -3.28 -15.61
CA LEU A 145 -17.95 -4.62 -15.12
C LEU A 145 -18.15 -4.78 -13.60
N TRP A 146 -18.15 -3.68 -12.84
CA TRP A 146 -18.15 -3.75 -11.37
C TRP A 146 -19.00 -2.68 -10.67
N LEU A 147 -19.49 -1.66 -11.39
CA LEU A 147 -20.51 -0.74 -10.86
C LEU A 147 -21.91 -1.33 -10.97
N ASP A 148 -22.83 -0.77 -10.18
CA ASP A 148 -24.25 -1.07 -10.27
C ASP A 148 -24.89 -0.51 -11.56
N GLU A 149 -26.15 -0.88 -11.82
CA GLU A 149 -26.89 -0.42 -13.01
C GLU A 149 -27.02 1.11 -13.09
N ARG A 150 -26.85 1.82 -11.97
CA ARG A 150 -26.93 3.29 -11.90
C ARG A 150 -25.61 3.95 -12.28
N MET A 151 -24.54 3.18 -12.48
CA MET A 151 -23.18 3.66 -12.81
C MET A 151 -22.68 4.70 -11.79
N GLN A 152 -23.05 4.52 -10.51
CA GLN A 152 -22.69 5.47 -9.46
C GLN A 152 -21.32 5.15 -8.88
N TYR A 153 -20.33 5.98 -9.20
CA TYR A 153 -19.01 5.94 -8.56
C TYR A 153 -18.95 6.93 -7.38
N THR A 154 -19.80 6.69 -6.40
CA THR A 154 -19.88 7.44 -5.15
C THR A 154 -20.25 6.50 -4.00
N CYS A 155 -20.11 6.96 -2.75
CA CYS A 155 -20.55 6.19 -1.61
C CYS A 155 -22.07 5.94 -1.70
N ALA A 156 -22.47 4.69 -1.49
CA ALA A 156 -23.87 4.28 -1.41
C ALA A 156 -24.56 4.82 -0.15
#